data_AF-A0A6B3F405-F1
#
_entry.id   AF-A0A6B3F405-F1
#
_cell.length_a   1.000
_cell.length_b   1.000
_cell.length_c   1.000
_cell.angle_alpha   90.00
_cell.angle_beta   90.00
_cell.angle_gamma   90.00
#
_symmetry.space_group_name_H-M   'P 1'
#
loop_
_entity.id
_entity.type
_entity.pdbx_description
1 polymer ?
#
loop_
_entity_poly.entity_id
_entity_poly.type
_entity_poly.pdbx_seq_one_letter_code
_entity_poly.pdbx_strand_id
1 'polypeptide(L)'
;MSETDLVGNSPTQYTNYTYKGDAGWRKAKPDGIGKKEDLTWSDWRGYQRVVVETSGGTNDAANEKSEHVYFQGLDGDDIPGGTRSSSVTTSTGDTIKDDDWRSGFEAETLTYNGDKVVSKQTTTAWNKVTATRAADWGTRYARYVKPARTDVYTALASGGWRQTANTTTYDDTTGRV
;
A
#
# COMPACT_ATOMS: atom_id res chain seq x y z
N MET A 1 -8.70 -1.26 18.67
CA MET A 1 -9.37 -0.03 19.14
C MET A 1 -10.81 -0.37 19.46
N SER A 2 -11.46 0.29 20.42
CA SER A 2 -12.88 0.07 20.72
C SER A 2 -13.64 1.39 20.81
N GLU A 3 -14.88 1.38 20.37
CA GLU A 3 -15.81 2.51 20.42
C GLU A 3 -17.09 2.06 21.15
N THR A 4 -17.51 2.82 22.16
CA THR A 4 -18.68 2.51 23.00
C THR A 4 -19.67 3.67 22.95
N ASP A 5 -20.91 3.36 22.62
CA ASP A 5 -22.02 4.30 22.67
C ASP A 5 -22.49 4.48 24.12
N LEU A 6 -22.45 5.73 24.60
CA LEU A 6 -22.79 6.09 25.97
C LEU A 6 -24.27 6.45 26.17
N VAL A 7 -25.07 6.53 25.10
CA VAL A 7 -26.44 7.07 25.15
C VAL A 7 -27.48 6.22 24.41
N GLY A 8 -27.14 5.64 23.27
CA GLY A 8 -28.07 4.87 22.43
C GLY A 8 -28.10 3.37 22.71
N ASN A 9 -27.27 2.88 23.64
CA ASN A 9 -27.12 1.45 23.97
C ASN A 9 -26.76 0.57 22.76
N SER A 10 -26.06 1.14 21.77
CA SER A 10 -25.51 0.38 20.65
C SER A 10 -24.40 -0.56 21.15
N PRO A 11 -24.23 -1.75 20.55
CA PRO A 11 -23.12 -2.64 20.90
C PRO A 11 -21.76 -1.94 20.73
N THR A 12 -20.83 -2.19 21.66
CA THR A 12 -19.43 -1.73 21.53
C THR A 12 -18.82 -2.30 20.27
N GLN A 13 -18.21 -1.44 19.45
CA GLN A 13 -17.47 -1.86 18.26
C GLN A 13 -15.99 -1.99 18.57
N TYR A 14 -15.35 -2.99 17.97
CA TYR A 14 -13.92 -3.25 18.06
C TYR A 14 -13.34 -3.25 16.67
N THR A 15 -12.24 -2.54 16.47
CA THR A 15 -11.45 -2.58 15.24
C THR A 15 -10.08 -3.16 15.53
N ASN A 16 -9.75 -4.27 14.88
CA ASN A 16 -8.49 -4.98 14.99
C ASN A 16 -7.67 -4.80 13.72
N TYR A 17 -6.35 -4.67 13.89
CA TYR A 17 -5.40 -4.56 12.79
C TYR A 17 -4.42 -5.72 12.88
N THR A 18 -4.33 -6.51 11.82
CA THR A 18 -3.35 -7.58 11.69
C THR A 18 -2.38 -7.23 10.57
N TYR A 19 -1.13 -6.99 10.93
CA TYR A 19 -0.05 -6.76 9.97
C TYR A 19 0.49 -8.10 9.48
N LYS A 20 0.56 -8.29 8.16
CA LYS A 20 0.99 -9.54 7.52
C LYS A 20 2.27 -9.30 6.70
N GLY A 21 3.13 -10.32 6.69
CA GLY A 21 4.43 -10.27 6.03
C GLY A 21 5.49 -9.58 6.88
N ASP A 22 6.68 -9.45 6.30
CA ASP A 22 7.83 -8.88 7.00
C ASP A 22 7.75 -7.35 7.06
N ALA A 23 8.23 -6.85 8.20
CA ALA A 23 8.49 -5.44 8.44
C ALA A 23 9.48 -4.90 7.39
N GLY A 24 9.07 -3.89 6.63
CA GLY A 24 9.90 -3.27 5.61
C GLY A 24 10.88 -2.27 6.20
N TRP A 25 12.17 -2.51 6.00
CA TRP A 25 13.23 -1.55 6.33
C TRP A 25 14.13 -1.35 5.13
N ARG A 26 14.44 -0.10 4.82
CA ARG A 26 15.36 0.30 3.76
C ARG A 26 16.61 0.93 4.36
N LYS A 27 17.76 0.80 3.71
CA LYS A 27 18.96 1.53 4.10
C LYS A 27 18.72 3.03 3.92
N ALA A 28 19.09 3.81 4.93
CA ALA A 28 19.04 5.26 4.85
C ALA A 28 19.84 5.76 3.64
N LYS A 29 19.32 6.78 2.96
CA LYS A 29 20.00 7.36 1.80
C LYS A 29 21.05 8.38 2.26
N PRO A 30 22.23 8.47 1.61
CA PRO A 30 23.19 9.51 1.88
C PRO A 30 22.56 10.90 1.75
N ASP A 31 22.82 11.81 2.68
CA ASP A 31 22.27 13.17 2.72
C ASP A 31 23.32 14.27 2.45
N GLY A 32 24.58 13.87 2.31
CA GLY A 32 25.71 14.78 2.14
C GLY A 32 26.29 15.34 3.45
N ILE A 33 25.80 14.86 4.60
CA ILE A 33 26.26 15.26 5.93
C ILE A 33 26.88 14.05 6.63
N GLY A 34 26.16 12.93 6.70
CA GLY A 34 26.63 11.68 7.28
C GLY A 34 27.58 10.93 6.36
N LYS A 35 28.48 10.14 6.95
CA LYS A 35 29.33 9.22 6.17
C LYS A 35 28.49 8.05 5.67
N LYS A 36 28.82 7.54 4.49
CA LYS A 36 28.10 6.43 3.87
C LYS A 36 28.20 5.15 4.71
N GLU A 37 29.33 4.96 5.38
CA GLU A 37 29.63 3.80 6.23
C GLU A 37 28.76 3.77 7.49
N ASP A 38 28.25 4.93 7.92
CA ASP A 38 27.39 5.06 9.11
C ASP A 38 25.90 4.86 8.78
N LEU A 39 25.54 4.67 7.51
CA LEU A 39 24.15 4.46 7.09
C LEU A 39 23.66 3.07 7.50
N THR A 40 22.52 3.05 8.19
CA THR A 40 21.86 1.83 8.68
C THR A 40 20.48 1.64 8.03
N TRP A 41 19.83 0.51 8.29
CA TRP A 41 18.45 0.24 7.88
C TRP A 41 17.45 0.94 8.81
N SER A 42 17.55 2.26 8.90
CA SER A 42 16.72 3.08 9.78
C SER A 42 15.47 3.65 9.11
N ASP A 43 15.28 3.40 7.81
CA ASP A 43 14.14 3.91 7.04
C ASP A 43 12.99 2.89 7.08
N TRP A 44 12.02 3.12 7.97
CA TRP A 44 10.84 2.28 8.14
C TRP A 44 9.87 2.43 6.96
N ARG A 45 9.52 1.30 6.35
CA ARG A 45 8.69 1.23 5.14
C ARG A 45 7.34 0.51 5.33
N GLY A 46 6.98 0.22 6.57
CA GLY A 46 5.67 -0.39 6.89
C GLY A 46 5.60 -1.88 6.59
N TYR A 47 4.38 -2.43 6.64
CA TYR A 47 4.07 -3.79 6.26
C TYR A 47 3.41 -3.80 4.88
N GLN A 48 3.70 -4.81 4.06
CA GLN A 48 3.10 -4.93 2.73
C GLN A 48 1.58 -5.18 2.81
N ARG A 49 1.09 -5.80 3.90
CA ARG A 49 -0.32 -6.16 4.05
C ARG A 49 -0.87 -5.83 5.44
N VAL A 50 -2.05 -5.24 5.48
CA VAL A 50 -2.79 -4.92 6.70
C VAL A 50 -4.23 -5.43 6.57
N VAL A 51 -4.62 -6.34 7.44
CA VAL A 51 -6.01 -6.80 7.56
C VAL A 51 -6.69 -6.00 8.66
N VAL A 52 -7.82 -5.37 8.32
CA VAL A 52 -8.68 -4.64 9.26
C VAL A 52 -9.94 -5.46 9.45
N GLU A 53 -10.31 -5.68 10.71
CA GLU A 53 -11.54 -6.38 11.07
C GLU A 53 -12.33 -5.55 12.08
N THR A 54 -13.62 -5.33 11.79
CA THR A 54 -14.54 -4.65 12.69
C THR A 54 -15.58 -5.63 13.24
N SER A 55 -15.78 -5.65 14.56
CA SER A 55 -16.70 -6.57 15.24
C SER A 55 -17.47 -5.91 16.38
N GLY A 56 -18.59 -6.52 16.79
CA GLY A 56 -19.33 -6.16 18.00
C GLY A 56 -18.77 -6.75 19.30
N GLY A 57 -17.48 -7.13 19.32
CA GLY A 57 -16.85 -7.84 20.44
C GLY A 57 -16.97 -9.35 20.38
N THR A 58 -17.49 -9.88 19.27
CA THR A 58 -17.58 -11.31 18.96
C THR A 58 -16.56 -11.71 17.90
N ASN A 59 -16.13 -12.98 17.94
CA ASN A 59 -15.38 -13.59 16.86
C ASN A 59 -16.39 -14.31 15.93
N ASP A 60 -17.01 -13.54 15.04
CA ASP A 60 -18.06 -13.99 14.12
C ASP A 60 -17.55 -13.88 12.68
N ALA A 61 -17.87 -14.86 11.84
CA ALA A 61 -17.55 -14.82 10.41
C ALA A 61 -18.28 -13.68 9.68
N ALA A 62 -19.35 -13.12 10.26
CA ALA A 62 -20.06 -11.96 9.75
C ALA A 62 -19.34 -10.62 9.99
N ASN A 63 -18.23 -10.62 10.74
CA ASN A 63 -17.44 -9.41 10.96
C ASN A 63 -16.95 -8.83 9.64
N GLU A 64 -16.99 -7.50 9.52
CA GLU A 64 -16.51 -6.82 8.33
C GLU A 64 -14.98 -6.87 8.30
N LYS A 65 -14.44 -7.40 7.20
CA LYS A 65 -13.00 -7.61 7.03
C LYS A 65 -12.53 -7.04 5.70
N SER A 66 -11.47 -6.23 5.76
CA SER A 66 -10.75 -5.74 4.59
C SER A 66 -9.25 -6.06 4.68
N GLU A 67 -8.62 -6.31 3.54
CA GLU A 67 -7.16 -6.43 3.43
C GLU A 67 -6.64 -5.33 2.52
N HIS A 68 -5.64 -4.60 2.98
CA HIS A 68 -4.97 -3.54 2.24
C HIS A 68 -3.55 -3.97 1.91
N VAL A 69 -3.18 -3.85 0.64
CA VAL A 69 -1.86 -4.20 0.12
C VAL A 69 -1.14 -2.93 -0.30
N TYR A 70 0.03 -2.67 0.27
CA TYR A 70 0.83 -1.47 0.03
C TYR A 70 2.19 -1.80 -0.57
N PHE A 71 2.74 -0.87 -1.33
CA PHE A 71 4.14 -0.88 -1.71
C PHE A 71 5.00 -0.42 -0.53
N GLN A 72 6.05 -1.18 -0.22
CA GLN A 72 7.04 -0.79 0.78
C GLN A 72 8.17 0.05 0.15
N GLY A 73 8.40 -0.10 -1.15
CA GLY A 73 9.47 0.58 -1.87
C GLY A 73 10.85 0.00 -1.58
N LEU A 74 10.96 -1.33 -1.46
CA LEU A 74 12.19 -2.02 -1.08
C LEU A 74 13.02 -2.51 -2.26
N ASP A 75 12.50 -2.43 -3.49
CA ASP A 75 13.29 -2.81 -4.65
C ASP A 75 14.45 -1.83 -4.85
N GLY A 76 15.62 -2.36 -5.21
CA GLY A 76 16.80 -1.56 -5.38
C GLY A 76 17.48 -1.19 -4.06
N ASP A 77 17.02 -1.71 -2.91
CA ASP A 77 17.67 -1.44 -1.61
C ASP A 77 19.06 -2.08 -1.57
N ASP A 78 20.03 -1.36 -1.02
CA ASP A 78 21.37 -1.86 -0.80
C ASP A 78 21.33 -2.90 0.33
N ILE A 79 21.77 -4.12 0.05
CA ILE A 79 21.84 -5.22 1.02
C ILE A 79 23.25 -5.83 1.01
N PRO A 80 23.69 -6.46 2.12
CA PRO A 80 25.00 -7.11 2.13
C PRO A 80 25.16 -8.07 0.93
N GLY A 81 26.14 -7.79 0.07
CA GLY A 81 26.43 -8.62 -1.10
C GLY A 81 25.58 -8.35 -2.35
N GLY A 82 24.73 -7.31 -2.37
CA GLY A 82 24.00 -6.96 -3.59
C GLY A 82 22.86 -5.95 -3.41
N THR A 83 21.83 -6.13 -4.21
CA THR A 83 20.66 -5.25 -4.23
C THR A 83 19.40 -6.09 -4.07
N ARG A 84 18.48 -5.65 -3.20
CA ARG A 84 17.21 -6.32 -2.94
C ARG A 84 16.32 -6.24 -4.18
N SER A 85 15.73 -7.37 -4.56
CA SER A 85 14.62 -7.45 -5.51
C SER A 85 13.32 -7.54 -4.72
N SER A 86 12.33 -6.69 -5.02
CA SER A 86 11.04 -6.67 -4.33
C SER A 86 9.90 -6.37 -5.30
N SER A 87 8.76 -7.02 -5.08
CA SER A 87 7.54 -6.83 -5.87
C SER A 87 6.29 -7.02 -5.02
N VAL A 88 5.20 -6.42 -5.47
CA VAL A 88 3.85 -6.61 -4.94
C VAL A 88 3.04 -7.36 -5.99
N THR A 89 2.40 -8.45 -5.59
CA THR A 89 1.45 -9.19 -6.45
C THR A 89 0.03 -8.97 -5.94
N THR A 90 -0.85 -8.50 -6.83
CA THR A 90 -2.27 -8.29 -6.52
C THR A 90 -3.07 -9.59 -6.71
N SER A 91 -4.28 -9.64 -6.14
CA SER A 91 -5.20 -10.78 -6.28
C SER A 91 -5.76 -10.97 -7.69
N THR A 92 -5.49 -10.03 -8.60
CA THR A 92 -5.82 -10.14 -10.03
C THR A 92 -4.69 -10.79 -10.84
N GLY A 93 -3.52 -11.01 -10.23
CA GLY A 93 -2.35 -11.67 -10.83
C GLY A 93 -1.24 -10.71 -11.26
N ASP A 94 -1.50 -9.39 -11.26
CA ASP A 94 -0.49 -8.40 -11.63
C ASP A 94 0.64 -8.36 -10.61
N THR A 95 1.88 -8.51 -11.09
CA THR A 95 3.09 -8.38 -10.29
C THR A 95 3.81 -7.09 -10.67
N ILE A 96 3.90 -6.18 -9.69
CA ILE A 96 4.38 -4.83 -9.87
C ILE A 96 5.65 -4.66 -9.04
N LYS A 97 6.67 -4.10 -9.67
CA LYS A 97 7.93 -3.80 -9.00
C LYS A 97 7.73 -2.85 -7.81
N ASP A 98 8.33 -3.18 -6.67
CA ASP A 98 8.20 -2.40 -5.44
C ASP A 98 9.21 -1.25 -5.40
N ASP A 99 9.14 -0.39 -6.42
CA ASP A 99 10.05 0.74 -6.57
C ASP A 99 9.96 1.69 -5.38
N ASP A 100 11.10 2.22 -4.94
CA ASP A 100 11.21 3.14 -3.80
C ASP A 100 10.22 4.31 -3.82
N TRP A 101 9.86 4.81 -5.00
CA TRP A 101 8.91 5.92 -5.15
C TRP A 101 7.45 5.56 -4.91
N ARG A 102 7.10 4.26 -4.94
CA ARG A 102 5.77 3.76 -4.62
C ARG A 102 5.55 3.59 -3.12
N SER A 103 6.58 3.74 -2.29
CA SER A 103 6.47 3.50 -0.86
C SER A 103 5.27 4.22 -0.22
N GLY A 104 4.43 3.44 0.48
CA GLY A 104 3.20 3.91 1.11
C GLY A 104 1.99 4.02 0.17
N PHE A 105 2.16 3.80 -1.14
CA PHE A 105 1.05 3.76 -2.10
C PHE A 105 0.30 2.43 -1.99
N GLU A 106 -1.03 2.47 -2.05
CA GLU A 106 -1.87 1.26 -1.99
C GLU A 106 -1.96 0.62 -3.38
N ALA A 107 -1.61 -0.67 -3.46
CA ALA A 107 -1.71 -1.47 -4.67
C ALA A 107 -3.10 -2.10 -4.81
N GLU A 108 -3.68 -2.56 -3.71
CA GLU A 108 -4.93 -3.30 -3.71
C GLU A 108 -5.67 -3.22 -2.38
N THR A 109 -7.00 -3.17 -2.45
CA THR A 109 -7.90 -3.42 -1.33
C THR A 109 -8.78 -4.63 -1.64
N LEU A 110 -8.96 -5.53 -0.67
CA LEU A 110 -9.87 -6.68 -0.74
C LEU A 110 -10.93 -6.52 0.35
N THR A 111 -12.19 -6.77 0.01
CA THR A 111 -13.30 -6.81 0.97
C THR A 111 -13.84 -8.23 1.05
N TYR A 112 -14.05 -8.70 2.26
CA TYR A 112 -14.48 -10.07 2.54
C TYR A 112 -15.91 -10.10 3.10
N ASN A 113 -16.58 -11.21 2.82
CA ASN A 113 -17.77 -11.68 3.54
C ASN A 113 -17.42 -13.06 4.11
N GLY A 114 -17.17 -13.13 5.41
CA GLY A 114 -16.45 -14.26 6.02
C GLY A 114 -15.06 -14.41 5.43
N ASP A 115 -14.78 -15.58 4.85
CA ASP A 115 -13.49 -15.86 4.19
C ASP A 115 -13.53 -15.68 2.68
N LYS A 116 -14.68 -15.31 2.12
CA LYS A 116 -14.84 -15.10 0.68
C LYS A 116 -14.58 -13.64 0.33
N VAL A 117 -13.70 -13.40 -0.63
CA VAL A 117 -13.53 -12.07 -1.24
C VAL A 117 -14.77 -11.76 -2.07
N VAL A 118 -15.42 -10.64 -1.78
CA VAL A 118 -16.64 -10.17 -2.48
C VAL A 118 -16.41 -8.89 -3.27
N SER A 119 -15.38 -8.12 -2.92
CA SER A 119 -14.92 -6.96 -3.67
C SER A 119 -13.40 -6.94 -3.73
N LYS A 120 -12.85 -6.49 -4.86
CA LYS A 120 -11.43 -6.21 -5.05
C LYS A 120 -11.30 -4.83 -5.68
N GLN A 121 -10.29 -4.07 -5.28
CA GLN A 121 -9.95 -2.81 -5.89
C GLN A 121 -8.45 -2.78 -6.11
N THR A 122 -7.98 -2.73 -7.36
CA THR A 122 -6.56 -2.53 -7.66
C THR A 122 -6.32 -1.09 -8.09
N THR A 123 -5.16 -0.54 -7.72
CA THR A 123 -4.78 0.83 -8.02
C THR A 123 -3.44 0.88 -8.74
N THR A 124 -3.43 1.44 -9.93
CA THR A 124 -2.21 1.73 -10.69
C THR A 124 -1.76 3.16 -10.44
N ALA A 125 -0.51 3.34 -10.02
CA ALA A 125 0.05 4.67 -9.76
C ALA A 125 0.49 5.40 -11.04
N TRP A 126 0.10 6.66 -11.18
CA TRP A 126 0.72 7.67 -12.02
C TRP A 126 1.85 8.35 -11.23
N ASN A 127 2.96 8.65 -11.90
CA ASN A 127 4.00 9.47 -11.31
C ASN A 127 4.65 10.39 -12.35
N LYS A 128 5.16 11.53 -11.87
CA LYS A 128 5.89 12.49 -12.69
C LYS A 128 6.97 13.15 -11.88
N VAL A 129 8.22 13.06 -12.32
CA VAL A 129 9.34 13.80 -11.72
C VAL A 129 9.21 15.28 -12.08
N THR A 130 9.18 16.14 -11.07
CA THR A 130 9.04 17.60 -11.22
C THR A 130 10.36 18.33 -11.04
N ALA A 131 11.29 17.75 -10.29
CA ALA A 131 12.65 18.27 -10.16
C ALA A 131 13.64 17.14 -9.87
N THR A 132 14.85 17.30 -10.37
CA THR A 132 15.98 16.41 -10.12
C THR A 132 17.11 17.21 -9.50
N ARG A 133 17.66 16.72 -8.39
CA ARG A 133 18.89 17.25 -7.80
C ARG A 133 19.93 16.15 -7.80
N ALA A 134 20.98 16.34 -8.58
CA ALA A 134 22.16 15.49 -8.55
C ALA A 134 23.18 16.07 -7.55
N ALA A 135 23.79 15.19 -6.77
CA ALA A 135 24.93 15.47 -5.91
C ALA A 135 25.90 14.28 -5.98
N ASP A 136 27.13 14.49 -5.53
CA ASP A 136 28.17 13.46 -5.42
C ASP A 136 27.74 12.28 -4.53
N TRP A 137 26.98 12.56 -3.47
CA TRP A 137 26.41 11.56 -2.56
C TRP A 137 25.12 10.91 -3.08
N GLY A 138 24.55 11.38 -4.19
CA GLY A 138 23.42 10.73 -4.86
C GLY A 138 22.40 11.68 -5.49
N THR A 139 21.44 11.10 -6.19
CA THR A 139 20.37 11.83 -6.88
C THR A 139 19.07 11.80 -6.07
N ARG A 140 18.39 12.94 -6.01
CA ARG A 140 17.05 13.11 -5.42
C ARG A 140 16.07 13.57 -6.47
N TYR A 141 14.83 13.13 -6.32
CA TYR A 141 13.72 13.46 -7.21
C TYR A 141 12.56 14.01 -6.39
N ALA A 142 12.06 15.19 -6.76
CA ALA A 142 10.72 15.59 -6.42
C ALA A 142 9.76 14.98 -7.44
N ARG A 143 8.60 14.49 -7.00
CA ARG A 143 7.63 13.85 -7.89
C ARG A 143 6.19 14.02 -7.42
N TYR A 144 5.28 13.97 -8.37
CA TYR A 144 3.90 13.61 -8.10
C TYR A 144 3.75 12.09 -8.06
N VAL A 145 2.89 11.58 -7.18
CA VAL A 145 2.42 10.19 -7.15
C VAL A 145 0.91 10.24 -6.87
N LYS A 146 0.10 9.68 -7.78
CA LYS A 146 -1.37 9.72 -7.72
C LYS A 146 -1.97 8.45 -8.35
N PRO A 147 -3.23 8.08 -8.10
CA PRO A 147 -3.87 6.97 -8.81
C PRO A 147 -4.15 7.33 -10.28
N ALA A 148 -3.54 6.61 -11.23
CA ALA A 148 -3.82 6.73 -12.66
C ALA A 148 -5.10 5.97 -13.04
N ARG A 149 -5.28 4.79 -12.45
CA ARG A 149 -6.35 3.87 -12.76
C ARG A 149 -6.74 3.08 -11.52
N THR A 150 -8.03 2.92 -11.31
CA THR A 150 -8.60 2.06 -10.28
C THR A 150 -9.56 1.10 -10.95
N ASP A 151 -9.34 -0.20 -10.75
CA ASP A 151 -10.22 -1.26 -11.23
C ASP A 151 -10.93 -1.90 -10.03
N VAL A 152 -12.26 -1.84 -10.03
CA VAL A 152 -13.12 -2.42 -9.00
C VAL A 152 -13.79 -3.68 -9.55
N TYR A 153 -13.62 -4.80 -8.86
CA TYR A 153 -14.23 -6.08 -9.17
C TYR A 153 -15.24 -6.42 -8.09
N THR A 154 -16.50 -6.58 -8.46
CA THR A 154 -17.57 -7.04 -7.56
C THR A 154 -17.97 -8.46 -7.92
N ALA A 155 -18.01 -9.35 -6.93
CA ALA A 155 -18.44 -10.73 -7.12
C ALA A 155 -19.93 -10.76 -7.50
N LEU A 156 -20.29 -11.59 -8.49
CA LEU A 156 -21.68 -11.80 -8.88
C LEU A 156 -22.24 -13.06 -8.22
N ALA A 157 -23.53 -13.04 -7.85
CA ALA A 157 -24.20 -14.21 -7.26
C ALA A 157 -24.19 -15.44 -8.18
N SER A 158 -24.20 -15.22 -9.51
CA SER A 158 -24.08 -16.27 -10.54
C SER A 158 -22.65 -16.80 -10.70
N GLY A 159 -21.68 -16.29 -9.94
CA GLY A 159 -20.25 -16.52 -10.15
C GLY A 159 -19.62 -15.51 -11.11
N GLY A 160 -18.29 -15.42 -11.07
CA GLY A 160 -17.51 -14.45 -11.82
C GLY A 160 -17.47 -13.05 -11.18
N TRP A 161 -16.90 -12.10 -11.91
CA TRP A 161 -16.66 -10.74 -11.46
C TRP A 161 -17.23 -9.74 -12.45
N ARG A 162 -17.94 -8.73 -11.95
CA ARG A 162 -18.21 -7.50 -12.71
C ARG A 162 -17.07 -6.52 -12.44
N GLN A 163 -16.46 -6.01 -13.50
CA GLN A 163 -15.39 -5.03 -13.40
C GLN A 163 -15.88 -3.64 -13.82
N THR A 164 -15.53 -2.63 -13.03
CA THR A 164 -15.65 -1.21 -13.38
C THR A 164 -14.27 -0.58 -13.28
N ALA A 165 -13.87 0.23 -14.25
CA ALA A 165 -12.60 0.93 -14.24
C ALA A 165 -12.82 2.44 -14.20
N ASN A 166 -12.05 3.15 -13.39
CA ASN A 166 -11.89 4.60 -13.46
C ASN A 166 -10.46 4.92 -13.88
N THR A 167 -10.29 5.81 -14.85
CA THR A 167 -8.98 6.27 -15.32
C THR A 167 -8.92 7.78 -15.19
N THR A 168 -7.86 8.27 -14.56
CA THR A 168 -7.60 9.71 -14.38
C THR A 168 -6.34 10.07 -15.16
N THR A 169 -6.45 11.10 -16.01
CA THR A 169 -5.30 11.71 -16.66
C THR A 169 -4.93 12.97 -15.91
N TYR A 170 -3.63 13.21 -15.74
CA TYR A 170 -3.10 14.38 -15.07
C TYR A 170 -2.28 15.21 -16.05
N ASP A 171 -2.35 16.53 -15.92
CA ASP A 171 -1.42 17.44 -16.58
C ASP A 171 -0.01 17.25 -15.99
N ASP A 172 0.97 16.98 -16.87
CA ASP A 172 2.35 16.69 -16.48
C ASP A 172 3.08 17.87 -15.82
N THR A 173 2.59 19.09 -16.02
CA THR A 173 3.22 20.31 -15.50
C THR A 173 2.71 20.64 -14.10
N THR A 174 1.39 20.58 -13.90
CA THR A 174 0.69 21.03 -12.69
C THR A 174 0.21 19.89 -11.81
N GLY A 175 0.16 18.67 -12.34
CA GLY A 175 -0.37 17.48 -11.68
C GLY A 175 -1.89 17.53 -11.44
N ARG A 176 -2.63 18.42 -12.11
CA ARG A 176 -4.09 18.57 -11.96
C ARG A 176 -4.84 17.68 -12.95
N VAL A 177 -6.11 17.41 -12.63
CA VAL A 177 -7.09 16.75 -13.53
C VAL A 177 -7.82 17.83 -14.34
#